data_AF-A0A0C5G0N3-F1
#
_entry.id   AF-A0A0C5G0N3-F1
#
_cell.length_a   1.000
_cell.length_b   1.000
_cell.length_c   1.000
_cell.angle_alpha   90.00
_cell.angle_beta   90.00
_cell.angle_gamma   90.00
#
_symmetry.space_group_name_H-M   'P 1'
#
loop_
_entity.id
_entity.type
_entity.pdbx_description
1 polymer ?
#
loop_
_entity_poly.entity_id
_entity_poly.type
_entity_poly.pdbx_seq_one_letter_code
_entity_poly.pdbx_strand_id
1 'polypeptide(L)'
;MFRSRAKEEKAPAADKALVTDSKQPRHPEAPKGRPTPKRSQAQSQRRSVANTSMTRKEAARRQREERRAALERQRQALASGDERYLPVRDKGPVRRFARDFVDSRFNIAEWFLPMAVVILVLSMVQVPALQNTALLLWLIVIVLIVLDSVVSGFRLKKRLNERFPAENKRGAVAYALMRSLQMRRLRLPKPQVKRGERP
;
A
#
# COMPACT_ATOMS: atom_id res chain seq x y z
N MET A 1 -2.57 -48.45 -39.71
CA MET A 1 -3.68 -47.73 -40.38
C MET A 1 -5.01 -48.29 -39.90
N PHE A 2 -5.59 -47.75 -38.82
CA PHE A 2 -7.01 -47.96 -38.46
C PHE A 2 -7.49 -46.72 -37.67
N ARG A 3 -8.33 -45.89 -38.32
CA ARG A 3 -9.00 -44.71 -37.74
C ARG A 3 -10.36 -45.15 -37.20
N SER A 4 -10.61 -45.01 -35.89
CA SER A 4 -11.94 -45.20 -35.31
C SER A 4 -12.71 -43.87 -35.25
N ARG A 5 -13.76 -43.81 -36.08
CA ARG A 5 -14.80 -42.78 -36.13
C ARG A 5 -15.73 -42.88 -34.90
N ALA A 6 -15.33 -42.34 -33.76
CA ALA A 6 -16.23 -42.25 -32.59
C ALA A 6 -16.27 -40.85 -31.97
N LYS A 7 -15.88 -39.83 -32.74
CA LYS A 7 -15.69 -38.44 -32.27
C LYS A 7 -16.68 -37.44 -32.89
N GLU A 8 -17.92 -37.86 -33.17
CA GLU A 8 -18.94 -36.94 -33.71
C GLU A 8 -20.28 -36.89 -32.96
N GLU A 9 -20.48 -37.62 -31.85
CA GLU A 9 -21.81 -37.64 -31.20
C GLU A 9 -21.88 -37.09 -29.77
N LYS A 10 -20.97 -36.19 -29.36
CA LYS A 10 -21.14 -35.48 -28.08
C LYS A 10 -20.60 -34.05 -28.11
N ALA A 11 -21.46 -33.18 -28.62
CA ALA A 11 -21.51 -31.74 -28.34
C ALA A 11 -22.93 -31.40 -27.83
N PRO A 12 -23.12 -30.30 -27.09
CA PRO A 12 -23.85 -30.33 -25.82
C PRO A 12 -25.29 -29.81 -25.92
N ALA A 13 -26.26 -30.56 -25.38
CA ALA A 13 -27.59 -30.04 -25.04
C ALA A 13 -27.55 -29.53 -23.58
N ALA A 14 -27.09 -28.29 -23.41
CA ALA A 14 -27.28 -27.54 -22.17
C ALA A 14 -28.67 -26.88 -22.22
N ASP A 15 -29.71 -27.63 -21.86
CA ASP A 15 -31.03 -27.06 -21.61
C ASP A 15 -31.17 -26.63 -20.14
N LYS A 16 -30.96 -25.33 -19.96
CA LYS A 16 -31.65 -24.42 -19.03
C LYS A 16 -32.41 -25.08 -17.86
N ALA A 17 -31.71 -25.39 -16.78
CA ALA A 17 -32.34 -25.47 -15.46
C ALA A 17 -32.57 -24.05 -14.93
N LEU A 18 -33.76 -23.51 -15.19
CA LEU A 18 -34.26 -22.29 -14.55
C LEU A 18 -34.31 -22.49 -13.03
N VAL A 19 -33.35 -21.92 -12.31
CA VAL A 19 -33.45 -21.74 -10.86
C VAL A 19 -34.43 -20.60 -10.61
N THR A 20 -35.70 -20.92 -10.49
CA THR A 20 -36.73 -19.99 -9.97
C THR A 20 -36.62 -19.98 -8.45
N ASP A 21 -35.79 -19.09 -7.93
CA ASP A 21 -35.70 -18.78 -6.51
C ASP A 21 -36.93 -17.94 -6.13
N SER A 22 -38.03 -18.62 -5.82
CA SER A 22 -39.30 -17.98 -5.45
C SER A 22 -39.25 -17.58 -3.97
N LYS A 23 -38.95 -16.29 -3.76
CA LYS A 23 -38.83 -15.62 -2.46
C LYS A 23 -40.21 -15.23 -1.89
N GLN A 24 -41.10 -16.20 -1.72
CA GLN A 24 -42.38 -16.00 -1.02
C GLN A 24 -42.54 -17.00 0.13
N PRO A 25 -42.91 -16.56 1.35
CA PRO A 25 -43.22 -17.46 2.45
C PRO A 25 -44.47 -18.27 2.11
N ARG A 26 -44.39 -19.60 2.20
CA ARG A 26 -45.51 -20.50 1.86
C ARG A 26 -46.51 -20.59 3.00
N HIS A 27 -47.80 -20.66 2.64
CA HIS A 27 -48.91 -20.90 3.56
C HIS A 27 -48.76 -22.27 4.26
N PRO A 28 -49.04 -22.38 5.57
CA PRO A 28 -48.76 -23.58 6.37
C PRO A 28 -49.54 -24.84 5.96
N GLU A 29 -50.64 -24.71 5.22
CA GLU A 29 -51.52 -25.83 4.80
C GLU A 29 -51.33 -26.26 3.34
N ALA A 30 -50.33 -25.74 2.62
CA ALA A 30 -50.10 -26.11 1.23
C ALA A 30 -49.66 -27.59 1.11
N PRO A 31 -50.37 -28.43 0.33
CA PRO A 31 -49.99 -29.83 0.15
C PRO A 31 -48.58 -29.93 -0.45
N LYS A 32 -47.79 -30.89 0.04
CA LYS A 32 -46.35 -31.03 -0.25
C LYS A 32 -46.15 -31.42 -1.72
N GLY A 33 -46.21 -30.44 -2.61
CA GLY A 33 -46.29 -30.58 -4.06
C GLY A 33 -45.00 -31.07 -4.76
N ARG A 34 -44.07 -31.70 -4.03
CA ARG A 34 -42.96 -32.44 -4.64
C ARG A 34 -42.70 -33.72 -3.86
N PRO A 35 -42.54 -34.86 -4.55
CA PRO A 35 -42.00 -36.07 -3.94
C PRO A 35 -40.70 -35.72 -3.21
N THR A 36 -40.58 -36.13 -1.95
CA THR A 36 -39.31 -36.00 -1.23
C THR A 36 -38.23 -36.72 -2.02
N PRO A 37 -37.10 -36.07 -2.36
CA PRO A 37 -36.07 -36.69 -3.18
C PRO A 37 -35.62 -37.99 -2.55
N LYS A 38 -35.56 -39.04 -3.38
CA LYS A 38 -35.16 -40.39 -2.97
C LYS A 38 -33.81 -40.33 -2.25
N ARG A 39 -33.64 -41.08 -1.16
CA ARG A 39 -32.46 -41.03 -0.26
C ARG A 39 -31.12 -40.97 -0.99
N SER A 40 -30.98 -41.69 -2.10
CA SER A 40 -29.78 -41.68 -2.95
C SER A 40 -29.47 -40.30 -3.55
N GLN A 41 -30.47 -39.58 -4.07
CA GLN A 41 -30.29 -38.24 -4.64
C GLN A 41 -30.01 -37.19 -3.55
N ALA A 42 -30.65 -37.31 -2.38
CA ALA A 42 -30.36 -36.42 -1.25
C ALA A 42 -28.94 -36.63 -0.70
N GLN A 43 -28.44 -37.87 -0.69
CA GLN A 43 -27.09 -38.19 -0.22
C GLN A 43 -26.00 -37.78 -1.23
N SER A 44 -26.26 -37.91 -2.53
CA SER A 44 -25.32 -37.44 -3.57
C SER A 44 -25.22 -35.92 -3.59
N GLN A 45 -26.35 -35.19 -3.44
CA GLN A 45 -26.35 -33.74 -3.31
C GLN A 45 -25.65 -33.25 -2.03
N ARG A 46 -25.82 -33.95 -0.90
CA ARG A 46 -25.07 -33.62 0.33
C ARG A 46 -23.56 -33.86 0.17
N ARG A 47 -23.16 -34.91 -0.53
CA ARG A 47 -21.74 -35.21 -0.81
C ARG A 47 -21.12 -34.23 -1.81
N SER A 48 -21.86 -33.75 -2.82
CA SER A 48 -21.33 -32.77 -3.78
C SER A 48 -21.11 -31.39 -3.15
N VAL A 49 -21.94 -31.00 -2.19
CA VAL A 49 -21.78 -29.74 -1.44
C VAL A 49 -20.63 -29.82 -0.42
N ALA A 50 -20.41 -30.99 0.20
CA ALA A 50 -19.29 -31.18 1.13
C ALA A 50 -17.93 -31.29 0.41
N ASN A 51 -17.90 -31.80 -0.83
CA ASN A 51 -16.67 -31.96 -1.62
C ASN A 51 -16.32 -30.74 -2.48
N THR A 52 -16.96 -29.58 -2.27
CA THR A 52 -16.49 -28.32 -2.86
C THR A 52 -15.25 -27.78 -2.10
N SER A 53 -14.37 -28.68 -1.64
CA SER A 53 -13.03 -28.31 -1.23
C SER A 53 -12.31 -27.87 -2.49
N MET A 54 -12.12 -26.56 -2.64
CA MET A 54 -11.27 -25.97 -3.68
C MET A 54 -10.03 -26.84 -3.87
N THR A 55 -9.77 -27.29 -5.09
CA THR A 55 -8.59 -28.10 -5.39
C THR A 55 -7.37 -27.36 -4.84
N ARG A 56 -6.34 -28.03 -4.32
CA ARG A 56 -5.12 -27.35 -3.78
C ARG A 56 -4.57 -26.28 -4.75
N LYS A 57 -4.70 -26.52 -6.06
CA LYS A 57 -4.36 -25.59 -7.15
C LYS A 57 -5.26 -24.34 -7.21
N GLU A 58 -6.56 -24.49 -6.99
CA GLU A 58 -7.53 -23.39 -6.93
C GLU A 58 -7.39 -22.59 -5.63
N ALA A 59 -7.16 -23.25 -4.50
CA ALA A 59 -6.83 -22.59 -3.24
C ALA A 59 -5.52 -21.78 -3.36
N ALA A 60 -4.48 -22.34 -3.99
CA ALA A 60 -3.24 -21.63 -4.25
C ALA A 60 -3.40 -20.46 -5.23
N ARG A 61 -4.27 -20.59 -6.26
CA ARG A 61 -4.61 -19.49 -7.16
C ARG A 61 -5.34 -18.36 -6.42
N ARG A 62 -6.35 -18.69 -5.62
CA ARG A 62 -7.06 -17.71 -4.78
C ARG A 62 -6.13 -17.00 -3.80
N GLN A 63 -5.25 -17.72 -3.11
CA GLN A 63 -4.27 -17.09 -2.22
C GLN A 63 -3.32 -16.15 -2.98
N ARG A 64 -2.91 -16.48 -4.21
CA ARG A 64 -2.09 -15.59 -5.04
C ARG A 64 -2.85 -14.35 -5.47
N GLU A 65 -4.12 -14.51 -5.86
CA GLU A 65 -5.00 -13.40 -6.24
C GLU A 65 -5.31 -12.49 -5.05
N GLU A 66 -5.59 -13.06 -3.88
CA GLU A 66 -5.78 -12.31 -2.62
C GLU A 66 -4.51 -11.55 -2.23
N ARG A 67 -3.33 -12.17 -2.36
CA ARG A 67 -2.04 -11.49 -2.14
C ARG A 67 -1.82 -10.35 -3.13
N ARG A 68 -2.11 -10.56 -4.41
CA ARG A 68 -2.01 -9.49 -5.43
C ARG A 68 -2.97 -8.34 -5.12
N ALA A 69 -4.22 -8.64 -4.82
CA ALA A 69 -5.22 -7.64 -4.44
C ALA A 69 -4.83 -6.90 -3.15
N ALA A 70 -4.25 -7.58 -2.16
CA ALA A 70 -3.76 -6.95 -0.94
C ALA A 70 -2.58 -6.01 -1.21
N LEU A 71 -1.64 -6.41 -2.07
CA LEU A 71 -0.50 -5.57 -2.49
C LEU A 71 -0.96 -4.36 -3.32
N GLU A 72 -1.93 -4.54 -4.22
CA GLU A 72 -2.52 -3.46 -5.00
C GLU A 72 -3.24 -2.46 -4.10
N ARG A 73 -4.03 -2.93 -3.13
CA ARG A 73 -4.65 -2.07 -2.11
C ARG A 73 -3.61 -1.33 -1.28
N GLN A 74 -2.51 -1.97 -0.89
CA GLN A 74 -1.41 -1.29 -0.19
C GLN A 74 -0.74 -0.23 -1.07
N ARG A 75 -0.48 -0.53 -2.35
CA ARG A 75 0.10 0.44 -3.29
C ARG A 75 -0.84 1.63 -3.50
N GLN A 76 -2.13 1.38 -3.66
CA GLN A 76 -3.16 2.40 -3.77
C GLN A 76 -3.25 3.22 -2.48
N ALA A 77 -3.21 2.60 -1.30
CA ALA A 77 -3.22 3.29 -0.02
C ALA A 77 -1.98 4.18 0.20
N LEU A 78 -0.81 3.73 -0.24
CA LEU A 78 0.41 4.53 -0.22
C LEU A 78 0.34 5.70 -1.21
N ALA A 79 -0.37 5.53 -2.32
CA ALA A 79 -0.57 6.56 -3.33
C ALA A 79 -1.66 7.58 -2.95
N SER A 80 -2.79 7.14 -2.39
CA SER A 80 -3.92 7.97 -1.96
C SER A 80 -3.66 8.62 -0.60
N GLY A 81 -2.86 7.97 0.26
CA GLY A 81 -2.61 8.43 1.61
C GLY A 81 -3.73 8.11 2.60
N ASP A 82 -4.68 7.24 2.25
CA ASP A 82 -5.78 6.82 3.13
C ASP A 82 -5.27 6.09 4.37
N GLU A 83 -5.35 6.76 5.53
CA GLU A 83 -4.86 6.27 6.82
C GLU A 83 -5.36 4.87 7.20
N ARG A 84 -6.56 4.49 6.73
CA ARG A 84 -7.19 3.20 7.02
C ARG A 84 -6.36 2.02 6.48
N TYR A 85 -5.69 2.20 5.35
CA TYR A 85 -4.96 1.14 4.65
C TYR A 85 -3.44 1.30 4.66
N LEU A 86 -2.91 2.32 5.35
CA LEU A 86 -1.46 2.49 5.53
C LEU A 86 -0.85 1.34 6.36
N PRO A 87 0.46 1.07 6.25
CA PRO A 87 1.16 0.15 7.16
C PRO A 87 1.08 0.65 8.61
N VAL A 88 1.04 -0.27 9.59
CA VAL A 88 0.96 0.07 11.04
C VAL A 88 2.06 1.06 11.47
N ARG A 89 3.22 1.02 10.82
CA ARG A 89 4.34 1.95 11.03
C ARG A 89 4.00 3.40 10.66
N ASP A 90 3.12 3.65 9.71
CA ASP A 90 2.85 5.00 9.19
C ASP A 90 1.46 5.53 9.59
N LYS A 91 0.70 4.72 10.34
CA LYS A 91 -0.62 5.06 10.88
C LYS A 91 -0.53 5.97 12.12
N GLY A 92 -1.60 6.74 12.32
CA GLY A 92 -1.84 7.53 13.52
C GLY A 92 -1.71 9.04 13.31
N PRO A 93 -2.47 9.85 14.08
CA PRO A 93 -2.52 11.31 13.91
C PRO A 93 -1.17 11.98 14.18
N VAL A 94 -0.40 11.52 15.18
CA VAL A 94 0.98 11.99 15.45
C VAL A 94 1.88 11.80 14.22
N ARG A 95 1.85 10.63 13.59
CA ARG A 95 2.71 10.31 12.44
C ARG A 95 2.25 11.01 11.17
N ARG A 96 0.95 11.21 10.97
CA ARG A 96 0.44 12.04 9.87
C ARG A 96 0.92 13.48 10.01
N PHE A 97 0.74 14.09 11.17
CA PHE A 97 1.22 15.45 11.40
C PHE A 97 2.73 15.56 11.19
N ALA A 98 3.50 14.55 11.64
CA ALA A 98 4.93 14.50 11.41
C ALA A 98 5.28 14.40 9.90
N ARG A 99 4.53 13.63 9.10
CA ARG A 99 4.68 13.58 7.63
C ARG A 99 4.37 14.93 7.00
N ASP A 100 3.23 15.52 7.34
CA ASP A 100 2.75 16.78 6.77
C ASP A 100 3.68 17.96 7.12
N PHE A 101 4.24 17.97 8.34
CA PHE A 101 5.20 18.99 8.78
C PHE A 101 6.56 18.90 8.06
N VAL A 102 7.00 17.69 7.69
CA VAL A 102 8.25 17.49 6.94
C VAL A 102 8.04 17.72 5.44
N ASP A 103 6.87 17.34 4.93
CA ASP A 103 6.54 17.41 3.50
C ASP A 103 6.13 18.83 3.06
N SER A 104 5.65 19.67 3.99
CA SER A 104 5.37 21.10 3.77
C SER A 104 6.62 21.99 3.71
N ARG A 105 7.78 21.51 4.18
CA ARG A 105 9.02 22.30 4.25
C ARG A 105 9.97 22.02 3.09
N PHE A 106 10.78 23.03 2.77
CA PHE A 106 11.94 22.86 1.91
C PHE A 106 13.04 22.20 2.74
N ASN A 107 13.47 21.00 2.33
CA ASN A 107 14.61 20.33 2.95
C ASN A 107 15.87 20.74 2.19
N ILE A 108 16.90 21.19 2.90
CA ILE A 108 18.19 21.55 2.30
C ILE A 108 18.82 20.32 1.60
N ALA A 109 18.51 19.12 2.08
CA ALA A 109 18.92 17.85 1.47
C ALA A 109 18.48 17.66 0.01
N GLU A 110 17.43 18.33 -0.47
CA GLU A 110 17.09 18.27 -1.91
C GLU A 110 17.98 19.17 -2.76
N TRP A 111 18.44 20.29 -2.19
CA TRP A 111 19.40 21.20 -2.81
C TRP A 111 20.84 20.69 -2.72
N PHE A 112 21.09 19.72 -1.85
CA PHE A 112 22.38 19.04 -1.74
C PHE A 112 22.85 18.47 -3.08
N LEU A 113 21.97 17.77 -3.82
CA LEU A 113 22.35 17.13 -5.08
C LEU A 113 22.85 18.13 -6.14
N PRO A 114 22.12 19.22 -6.47
CA PRO A 114 22.65 20.22 -7.40
C PRO A 114 23.88 20.96 -6.85
N MET A 115 23.93 21.24 -5.54
CA MET A 115 25.11 21.87 -4.92
C MET A 115 26.36 20.98 -5.03
N ALA A 116 26.20 19.67 -4.81
CA ALA A 116 27.27 18.70 -4.91
C ALA A 116 27.81 18.59 -6.35
N VAL A 117 26.93 18.66 -7.36
CA VAL A 117 27.35 18.72 -8.77
C VAL A 117 28.18 19.98 -9.05
N VAL A 118 27.74 21.15 -8.57
CA VAL A 118 28.50 22.40 -8.72
C VAL A 118 29.88 22.28 -8.06
N ILE A 119 29.94 21.81 -6.81
CA ILE A 119 31.20 21.64 -6.08
C ILE A 119 32.13 20.64 -6.80
N LEU A 120 31.57 19.57 -7.36
CA LEU A 120 32.33 18.57 -8.12
C LEU A 120 32.92 19.16 -9.41
N VAL A 121 32.15 19.97 -10.13
CA VAL A 121 32.66 20.68 -11.33
C VAL A 121 33.78 21.66 -10.94
N LEU A 122 33.62 22.41 -9.86
CA LEU A 122 34.70 23.26 -9.32
C LEU A 122 35.95 22.45 -8.95
N SER A 123 35.77 21.23 -8.43
CA SER A 123 36.87 20.32 -8.07
C SER A 123 37.58 19.70 -9.28
N MET A 124 36.95 19.65 -10.46
CA MET A 124 37.62 19.16 -11.69
C MET A 124 38.71 20.12 -12.18
N VAL A 125 38.66 21.38 -11.76
CA VAL A 125 39.71 22.35 -12.06
C VAL A 125 40.91 22.06 -11.14
N GLN A 126 42.04 21.65 -11.73
CA GLN A 126 43.27 21.28 -11.01
C GLN A 126 44.04 22.50 -10.47
N VAL A 127 43.33 23.43 -9.84
CA VAL A 127 43.91 24.58 -9.16
C VAL A 127 43.81 24.33 -7.65
N PRO A 128 44.93 24.29 -6.90
CA PRO A 128 44.93 24.00 -5.47
C PRO A 128 44.00 24.89 -4.64
N ALA A 129 43.90 26.17 -4.99
CA ALA A 129 43.00 27.12 -4.33
C ALA A 129 41.51 26.75 -4.51
N LEU A 130 41.13 26.28 -5.70
CA LEU A 130 39.75 25.83 -5.99
C LEU A 130 39.44 24.53 -5.27
N GLN A 131 40.39 23.61 -5.16
CA GLN A 131 40.21 22.36 -4.41
C GLN A 131 40.00 22.60 -2.91
N ASN A 132 40.81 23.48 -2.29
CA ASN A 132 40.62 23.85 -0.89
C ASN A 132 39.26 24.54 -0.67
N THR A 133 38.85 25.40 -1.60
CA THR A 133 37.53 26.05 -1.56
C THR A 133 36.41 25.03 -1.69
N ALA A 134 36.52 24.05 -2.59
CA ALA A 134 35.55 22.97 -2.77
C ALA A 134 35.42 22.10 -1.50
N LEU A 135 36.53 21.79 -0.83
CA LEU A 135 36.53 21.05 0.44
C LEU A 135 35.83 21.85 1.56
N LEU A 136 36.10 23.15 1.64
CA LEU A 136 35.45 24.03 2.62
C LEU A 136 33.95 24.18 2.32
N LEU A 137 33.55 24.26 1.06
CA LEU A 137 32.14 24.24 0.64
C LEU A 137 31.45 22.93 1.02
N TRP A 138 32.10 21.78 0.83
CA TRP A 138 31.60 20.48 1.31
C TRP A 138 31.31 20.50 2.80
N LEU A 139 32.23 21.03 3.60
CA LEU A 139 32.07 21.14 5.05
C LEU A 139 30.89 22.06 5.42
N ILE A 140 30.78 23.23 4.78
CA ILE A 140 29.65 24.15 4.99
C ILE A 140 28.32 23.47 4.68
N VAL A 141 28.22 22.78 3.55
CA VAL A 141 26.99 22.09 3.13
C VAL A 141 26.61 21.00 4.13
N ILE A 142 27.56 20.21 4.61
CA ILE A 142 27.31 19.19 5.65
C ILE A 142 26.80 19.85 6.93
N VAL A 143 27.46 20.91 7.40
CA VAL A 143 27.05 21.64 8.62
C VAL A 143 25.63 22.19 8.47
N LEU A 144 25.30 22.79 7.32
CA LEU A 144 23.95 23.31 7.05
C LEU A 144 22.88 22.21 7.07
N ILE A 145 23.17 21.03 6.49
CA ILE A 145 22.25 19.89 6.51
C ILE A 145 22.03 19.37 7.94
N VAL A 146 23.11 19.28 8.73
CA VAL A 146 23.02 18.85 10.13
C VAL A 146 22.21 19.85 10.94
N LEU A 147 22.50 21.15 10.82
CA LEU A 147 21.75 22.21 11.51
C LEU A 147 20.27 22.20 11.13
N ASP A 148 19.95 22.13 9.84
CA ASP A 148 18.56 22.06 9.38
C ASP A 148 17.84 20.82 9.90
N SER A 149 18.50 19.66 9.91
CA SER A 149 17.94 18.41 10.45
C SER A 149 17.66 18.52 11.96
N VAL A 150 18.58 19.11 12.72
CA VAL A 150 18.46 19.30 14.16
C VAL A 150 17.35 20.31 14.49
N VAL A 151 17.36 21.49 13.87
CA VAL A 151 16.33 22.53 14.05
C VAL A 151 14.95 22.01 13.66
N SER A 152 14.88 21.23 12.57
CA SER A 152 13.68 20.54 12.12
C SER A 152 13.12 19.59 13.17
N GLY A 153 13.98 18.74 13.75
CA GLY A 153 13.60 17.78 14.78
C GLY A 153 13.09 18.46 16.05
N PHE A 154 13.78 19.52 16.50
CA PHE A 154 13.35 20.30 17.67
C PHE A 154 12.02 21.02 17.45
N ARG A 155 11.84 21.65 16.29
CA ARG A 155 10.60 22.36 15.95
C ARG A 155 9.41 21.41 15.84
N LEU A 156 9.62 20.23 15.25
CA LEU A 156 8.61 19.17 15.20
C LEU A 156 8.24 18.70 16.61
N LYS A 157 9.24 18.43 17.47
CA LYS A 157 9.02 18.00 18.86
C LYS A 157 8.18 19.02 19.64
N LYS A 158 8.48 20.33 19.48
CA LYS A 158 7.72 21.41 20.12
C LYS A 158 6.26 21.41 19.67
N ARG A 159 6.00 21.39 18.35
CA ARG A 159 4.63 21.38 17.82
C ARG A 159 3.84 20.11 18.14
N LEU A 160 4.51 18.95 18.18
CA LEU A 160 3.89 17.71 18.61
C LEU A 160 3.46 17.77 20.08
N ASN A 161 4.23 18.44 20.93
CA ASN A 161 3.87 18.63 22.33
C ASN A 161 2.69 19.60 22.50
N GLU A 162 2.61 20.65 21.71
CA GLU A 162 1.50 21.63 21.72
C GLU A 162 0.19 20.99 21.23
N ARG A 163 0.23 20.22 20.14
CA ARG A 163 -0.98 19.71 19.47
C ARG A 163 -1.45 18.34 20.00
N PHE A 164 -0.52 17.51 20.45
CA PHE A 164 -0.79 16.15 20.94
C PHE A 164 -0.16 15.95 22.33
N PRO A 165 -0.72 16.58 23.39
CA PRO A 165 -0.23 16.41 24.74
C PRO A 165 -0.48 14.99 25.28
N ALA A 166 -1.61 14.38 24.93
CA ALA A 166 -2.09 13.10 25.49
C ALA A 166 -1.69 11.84 24.70
N GLU A 167 -1.11 11.96 23.50
CA GLU A 167 -0.74 10.81 22.67
C GLU A 167 0.72 10.37 22.80
N ASN A 168 0.97 9.10 22.48
CA ASN A 168 2.30 8.51 22.52
C ASN A 168 3.16 9.00 21.34
N LYS A 169 4.08 9.92 21.65
CA LYS A 169 4.99 10.58 20.69
C LYS A 169 6.26 9.77 20.38
N ARG A 170 6.42 8.58 20.97
CA ARG A 170 7.65 7.77 20.86
C ARG A 170 7.97 7.46 19.39
N GLY A 171 9.18 7.85 18.97
CA GLY A 171 9.70 7.59 17.64
C GLY A 171 9.12 8.46 16.51
N ALA A 172 8.19 9.38 16.77
CA ALA A 172 7.62 10.24 15.73
C ALA A 172 8.66 11.22 15.14
N VAL A 173 9.56 11.73 15.98
CA VAL A 173 10.65 12.62 15.56
C VAL A 173 11.70 11.86 14.75
N ALA A 174 12.13 10.68 15.22
CA ALA A 174 13.07 9.84 14.49
C ALA A 174 12.50 9.38 13.13
N TYR A 175 11.22 9.05 13.09
CA TYR A 175 10.50 8.72 11.86
C TYR A 175 10.47 9.91 10.88
N ALA A 176 10.16 11.11 11.37
CA ALA A 176 10.17 12.33 10.57
C ALA A 176 11.56 12.68 10.02
N LEU A 177 12.61 12.49 10.82
CA LEU A 177 14.00 12.71 10.40
C LEU A 177 14.43 11.72 9.31
N MET A 178 14.11 10.44 9.47
CA MET A 178 14.38 9.45 8.42
C MET A 178 13.64 9.77 7.12
N ARG A 179 12.43 10.33 7.23
CA ARG A 179 11.65 10.77 6.07
C ARG A 179 12.24 12.03 5.41
N SER A 180 12.78 12.98 6.18
CA SER A 180 13.37 14.21 5.61
C SER A 180 14.61 13.94 4.77
N LEU A 181 15.33 12.85 5.05
CA LEU A 181 16.49 12.41 4.27
C LEU A 181 16.14 11.84 2.89
N GLN A 182 14.92 11.31 2.70
CA GLN A 182 14.50 10.77 1.42
C GLN A 182 14.05 11.90 0.47
N MET A 183 14.31 11.78 -0.84
CA MET A 183 13.82 12.76 -1.83
C MET A 183 12.29 12.73 -1.93
N ARG A 184 11.62 13.90 -1.91
CA ARG A 184 10.15 14.02 -1.88
C ARG A 184 9.40 13.24 -2.95
N ARG A 185 9.98 13.07 -4.15
CA ARG A 185 9.38 12.30 -5.25
C ARG A 185 9.38 10.78 -5.01
N LEU A 186 10.33 10.28 -4.23
CA LEU A 186 10.46 8.85 -3.91
C LEU A 186 9.83 8.50 -2.54
N ARG A 187 9.32 9.49 -1.81
CA ARG A 187 8.64 9.27 -0.53
C ARG A 187 7.29 8.57 -0.76
N LEU A 188 7.17 7.38 -0.20
CA LEU A 188 5.90 6.69 0.02
C LEU A 188 5.55 6.85 1.52
N PRO A 189 4.30 7.11 1.95
CA PRO A 189 3.13 7.56 1.19
C PRO A 189 3.37 8.91 0.50
N LYS A 190 2.66 9.21 -0.58
CA LYS A 190 2.81 10.48 -1.29
C LYS A 190 2.51 11.67 -0.35
N PRO A 191 3.26 12.78 -0.45
CA PRO A 191 3.01 13.98 0.34
C PRO A 191 1.62 14.53 -0.01
N GLN A 192 0.74 14.64 0.99
CA GLN A 192 -0.63 15.16 0.82
C GLN A 192 -0.66 16.70 0.78
N VAL A 193 0.39 17.35 1.28
CA VAL A 193 0.44 18.79 1.49
C VAL A 193 1.41 19.45 0.51
N LYS A 194 1.03 20.62 -0.02
CA LYS A 194 1.90 21.41 -0.92
C LYS A 194 3.01 22.11 -0.10
N ARG A 195 4.10 22.50 -0.78
CA ARG A 195 5.20 23.23 -0.09
C ARG A 195 4.67 24.57 0.40
N GLY A 196 4.98 24.90 1.65
CA GLY A 196 4.56 26.16 2.29
C GLY A 196 3.21 26.11 2.99
N GLU A 197 2.41 25.07 2.79
CA GLU A 197 1.14 24.91 3.51
C GLU A 197 1.44 24.49 4.96
N ARG A 198 1.08 25.33 5.93
CA ARG A 198 1.30 25.05 7.34
C ARG A 198 0.17 24.14 7.83
N PRO A 199 0.46 22.93 8.36
CA PRO A 199 -0.56 22.04 8.92
C PRO A 199 -1.05 22.51 10.30
#